data_AF-A0A958NG43-F1
#
_entry.id   AF-A0A958NG43-F1
#
_cell.length_a   1.000
_cell.length_b   1.000
_cell.length_c   1.000
_cell.angle_alpha   90.00
_cell.angle_beta   90.00
_cell.angle_gamma   90.00
#
_symmetry.space_group_name_H-M   'P 1'
#
loop_
_entity.id
_entity.type
_entity.pdbx_description
1 polymer ?
#
loop_
_entity_poly.entity_id
_entity_poly.type
_entity_poly.pdbx_seq_one_letter_code
_entity_poly.pdbx_strand_id
1 'polypeptide(L)' 'MNNRQQKKIQQNWNQVKDQFQNKYADLTENDLNYVKGQEEELIGRIQQRTGDSREKIERLIDQA' A
#
# COMPACT_ATOMS: atom_id res chain seq x y z
N MET A 1 3.48 -9.42 8.68
CA MET A 1 2.31 -9.38 7.79
C MET A 1 1.40 -10.57 8.07
N ASN A 2 0.09 -10.33 8.18
CA ASN A 2 -0.91 -11.38 8.36
C ASN A 2 -1.66 -11.63 7.04
N ASN A 3 -2.10 -12.88 6.77
CA ASN A 3 -2.82 -13.28 5.54
C ASN A 3 -4.02 -12.39 5.17
N ARG A 4 -4.63 -11.71 6.14
CA ARG A 4 -5.76 -10.78 5.87
C ARG A 4 -5.34 -9.56 5.05
N GLN A 5 -4.17 -8.99 5.32
CA GLN A 5 -3.69 -7.79 4.63
C GLN A 5 -3.38 -8.08 3.18
N GLN A 6 -2.69 -9.20 2.89
CA GLN A 6 -2.43 -9.64 1.52
C GLN A 6 -3.72 -9.84 0.73
N LYS A 7 -4.75 -10.40 1.38
CA LYS A 7 -6.07 -10.58 0.76
C LYS A 7 -6.76 -9.25 0.48
N LYS A 8 -6.66 -8.27 1.38
CA LYS A 8 -7.21 -6.91 1.18
C LYS A 8 -6.52 -6.16 0.06
N ILE A 9 -5.19 -6.15 0.03
CA ILE A 9 -4.42 -5.56 -1.08
C ILE A 9 -4.85 -6.21 -2.39
N GLN A 10 -4.93 -7.54 -2.43
CA GLN A 10 -5.32 -8.26 -3.64
C GLN A 10 -6.76 -7.99 -4.10
N GLN A 11 -7.71 -7.85 -3.19
CA GLN A 11 -9.13 -7.64 -3.54
C GLN A 11 -9.49 -6.17 -3.77
N ASN A 12 -8.93 -5.26 -2.97
CA ASN A 12 -9.31 -3.85 -2.92
C ASN A 12 -8.16 -2.92 -3.34
N TRP A 13 -7.20 -3.39 -4.14
CA TRP A 13 -6.01 -2.61 -4.48
C TRP A 13 -6.33 -1.21 -4.98
N ASN A 14 -7.35 -1.07 -5.83
CA ASN A 14 -7.73 0.23 -6.39
C ASN A 14 -8.15 1.22 -5.29
N GLN A 15 -8.93 0.79 -4.29
CA GLN A 15 -9.33 1.66 -3.18
C GLN A 15 -8.15 2.01 -2.29
N VAL A 16 -7.28 1.02 -2.02
CA VAL A 16 -6.05 1.24 -1.28
C VAL A 16 -5.18 2.27 -2.00
N LYS A 17 -4.97 2.10 -3.31
CA LYS A 17 -4.23 3.03 -4.17
C LYS A 17 -4.82 4.43 -4.11
N ASP A 18 -6.13 4.60 -4.29
CA ASP A 18 -6.80 5.90 -4.23
C ASP A 18 -6.59 6.56 -2.87
N GLN A 19 -6.67 5.81 -1.77
CA GLN A 19 -6.41 6.32 -0.43
C GLN A 19 -4.95 6.77 -0.26
N PHE A 20 -3.98 6.02 -0.80
CA PHE A 20 -2.57 6.42 -0.78
C PHE A 20 -2.31 7.67 -1.63
N GLN A 21 -2.88 7.77 -2.83
CA GLN A 21 -2.74 8.96 -3.68
C GLN A 21 -3.35 10.20 -3.04
N ASN A 22 -4.50 10.08 -2.39
CA ASN A 22 -5.14 11.19 -1.68
C ASN A 22 -4.34 11.62 -0.44
N LYS A 23 -3.67 10.68 0.24
CA LYS A 23 -2.93 10.97 1.47
C LYS A 23 -1.50 11.46 1.22
N TYR A 24 -0.87 11.01 0.14
CA TYR A 24 0.51 11.32 -0.19
C TYR A 24 0.59 11.88 -1.61
N ALA A 25 0.78 13.20 -1.71
CA ALA A 25 0.94 13.88 -2.99
C ALA A 25 2.19 13.44 -3.76
N ASP A 26 3.20 12.93 -3.06
CA ASP A 26 4.45 12.42 -3.64
C ASP A 26 4.35 11.00 -4.24
N LEU A 27 3.27 10.25 -3.95
CA LEU A 27 3.11 8.91 -4.49
C LEU A 27 2.50 8.97 -5.89
N THR A 28 3.23 8.45 -6.87
CA THR A 28 2.73 8.33 -8.23
C THR A 28 2.08 6.96 -8.47
N GLU A 29 1.34 6.82 -9.58
CA GLU A 29 0.79 5.54 -9.99
C GLU A 29 1.85 4.45 -10.17
N ASN A 30 3.08 4.82 -10.54
CA ASN A 30 4.20 3.88 -10.67
C ASN A 30 4.68 3.35 -9.31
N ASP A 31 4.70 4.21 -8.29
CA ASP A 31 5.07 3.81 -6.92
C ASP A 31 4.01 2.92 -6.29
N LEU A 32 2.75 3.11 -6.67
CA LEU A 32 1.58 2.31 -6.30
C LEU A 32 1.24 1.24 -7.33
N ASN A 33 2.22 0.77 -8.10
CA ASN A 33 2.03 -0.37 -8.96
C ASN A 33 2.14 -1.68 -8.16
N TYR A 34 1.01 -2.37 -7.98
CA TYR A 34 0.93 -3.64 -7.27
C TYR A 34 0.93 -4.82 -8.24
N VAL A 35 1.79 -5.79 -7.95
CA VAL A 35 1.80 -7.10 -8.59
C VAL A 35 1.43 -8.14 -7.55
N LYS A 36 0.49 -9.03 -7.91
CA LYS A 36 0.03 -10.10 -7.02
C LYS A 36 1.20 -10.95 -6.52
N GLY A 37 1.31 -11.10 -5.21
CA GLY A 37 2.42 -11.82 -4.56
C GLY A 37 3.66 -10.95 -4.26
N GLN A 38 3.64 -9.67 -4.61
CA GLN A 38 4.69 -8.69 -4.28
C GLN A 38 4.21 -7.67 -3.23
N GLU A 39 3.35 -8.07 -2.30
CA GLU A 39 2.83 -7.18 -1.25
C GLU A 39 3.96 -6.59 -0.40
N GLU A 40 4.97 -7.39 -0.06
CA GLU A 40 6.11 -6.93 0.72
C GLU A 40 6.93 -5.86 -0.01
N GLU A 41 7.14 -6.05 -1.31
CA GLU A 41 7.89 -5.12 -2.15
C GLU A 41 7.14 -3.80 -2.31
N LEU A 42 5.83 -3.86 -2.55
CA LEU A 42 4.97 -2.70 -2.60
C LEU A 42 5.03 -1.89 -1.29
N ILE A 43 4.87 -2.56 -0.13
CA ILE A 43 4.94 -1.87 1.16
C ILE A 43 6.33 -1.27 1.38
N GLY A 44 7.40 -1.97 1.01
CA GLY A 44 8.76 -1.45 1.09
C GLY A 44 8.97 -0.19 0.26
N ARG A 45 8.46 -0.16 -0.99
CA ARG A 45 8.52 1.04 -1.85
C ARG A 45 7.75 2.21 -1.23
N ILE A 46 6.53 1.97 -0.76
CA ILE A 46 5.71 3.01 -0.11
C ILE A 46 6.44 3.53 1.14
N GLN A 47 7.06 2.65 1.92
CA GLN A 47 7.85 3.02 3.09
C GLN A 47 9.02 3.95 2.73
N GLN A 48 9.76 3.61 1.68
CA GLN A 48 10.89 4.42 1.22
C GLN A 48 10.47 5.78 0.66
N ARG A 49 9.32 5.85 -0.02
CA ARG A 49 8.80 7.09 -0.61
C ARG A 49 8.19 8.03 0.42
N THR A 50 7.37 7.48 1.32
CA THR A 50 6.63 8.25 2.32
C THR A 50 7.42 8.51 3.60
N GLY A 51 8.47 7.72 3.85
CA GLY A 51 9.20 7.72 5.12
C GLY A 51 8.39 7.16 6.30
N ASP A 52 7.17 6.68 6.07
CA ASP A 52 6.32 6.17 7.13
C ASP A 52 6.73 4.78 7.62
N SER A 53 6.28 4.42 8.82
CA SER A 53 6.51 3.08 9.33
C SER A 53 5.62 2.06 8.63
N ARG A 54 6.12 0.82 8.49
CA ARG A 54 5.36 -0.32 7.96
C ARG A 54 3.99 -0.47 8.63
N GLU A 55 3.93 -0.32 9.95
CA GLU A 55 2.66 -0.43 10.69
C GLU A 55 1.64 0.63 10.25
N LYS A 56 2.08 1.85 9.94
CA LYS A 56 1.19 2.92 9.46
C LYS A 56 0.66 2.62 8.06
N ILE A 57 1.51 2.10 7.17
CA ILE A 57 1.12 1.66 5.83
C ILE A 57 0.12 0.50 5.93
N GLU A 58 0.40 -0.49 6.77
CA GLU A 58 -0.48 -1.63 7.00
C GLU A 58 -1.84 -1.20 7.58
N ARG A 59 -1.87 -0.22 8.49
CA ARG A 59 -3.14 0.36 8.98
C ARG A 59 -3.91 1.06 7.88
N LEU A 60 -3.25 1.79 6.98
CA LEU A 60 -3.95 2.46 5.88
C LEU A 60 -4.59 1.45 4.93
N ILE A 61 -3.90 0.36 4.65
CA ILE A 61 -4.44 -0.76 3.86
C ILE A 61 -5.64 -1.41 4.57
N ASP A 62 -5.61 -1.50 5.90
CA ASP A 62 -6.73 -2.03 6.67
C ASP A 62 -7.93 -1.08 6.73
N GLN A 63 -7.70 0.23 6.64
CA GLN A 63 -8.76 1.26 6.66
C GLN A 63 -9.44 1.50 5.29
N ALA A 64 -8.82 1.04 4.20
CA ALA A 64 -9.39 1.05 2.85
C ALA A 64 -10.41 -0.08 2.65
#